data_AF-A0A7S1S4S8-F1
#
_entry.id   AF-A0A7S1S4S8-F1
#
_cell.length_a   1.000
_cell.length_b   1.000
_cell.length_c   1.000
_cell.angle_alpha   90.00
_cell.angle_beta   90.00
_cell.angle_gamma   90.00
#
_symmetry.space_group_name_H-M   'P 1'
#
loop_
_entity.id
_entity.type
_entity.pdbx_description
1 polymer ?
#
loop_
_entity_poly.entity_id
_entity_poly.type
_entity_poly.pdbx_seq_one_letter_code
_entity_poly.pdbx_strand_id
1 'polypeptide(L)'
;WFPPAGQRCRFQQTSVVGHVFGLDFNKEDNRGAWNDPSVLFDARTEKTIEDGSAKLKVVEHLQELAKGAEHLVLWLDCDREGENIGFEVIGICREDFPTDESIYRAQFSALTEPEMRRALNTLVRPNKFMSMAVDARQELDLKIGVAFTRLLTRQLLESCKEKFCRDLRVISYGPCQTPTLWFCVQRHQEIQAFE
;
A
#
# COMPACT_ATOMS: atom_id res chain seq x y z
N TRP A 1 31.08 7.16 8.74
CA TRP A 1 31.01 8.56 8.26
C TRP A 1 29.69 8.71 7.57
N PHE A 2 28.89 9.73 7.90
CA PHE A 2 27.61 10.00 7.27
C PHE A 2 27.74 11.26 6.40
N PRO A 3 27.70 11.16 5.06
CA PRO A 3 27.99 12.29 4.18
C PRO A 3 27.13 13.54 4.45
N PRO A 4 25.80 13.44 4.67
CA PRO A 4 25.00 14.63 4.94
C PRO A 4 25.36 15.37 6.24
N ALA A 5 25.84 14.66 7.26
CA ALA A 5 26.29 15.30 8.51
C ALA A 5 27.76 15.73 8.50
N GLY A 6 28.55 15.28 7.52
CA GLY A 6 29.98 15.59 7.44
C GLY A 6 30.79 15.09 8.65
N GLN A 7 30.35 14.03 9.33
CA GLN A 7 31.02 13.49 10.52
C GLN A 7 30.82 11.98 10.70
N ARG A 8 31.45 11.39 11.74
CA ARG A 8 31.17 10.01 12.17
C ARG A 8 29.90 10.00 13.02
N CYS A 9 28.94 9.17 12.64
CA CYS A 9 27.66 9.00 13.33
C CYS A 9 27.49 7.56 13.80
N ARG A 10 26.65 7.35 14.81
CA ARG A 10 26.13 6.04 15.18
C ARG A 10 24.97 5.71 14.23
N PHE A 11 25.04 4.55 13.57
CA PHE A 11 23.93 4.05 12.75
C PHE A 11 23.08 3.09 13.58
N GLN A 12 21.76 3.26 13.50
CA GLN A 12 20.77 2.31 14.01
C GLN A 12 19.91 1.90 12.82
N GLN A 13 19.91 0.61 12.50
CA GLN A 13 19.18 0.06 11.37
C GLN A 13 18.07 -0.85 11.87
N THR A 14 16.89 -0.71 11.28
CA THR A 14 15.73 -1.57 11.50
C THR A 14 14.92 -1.72 10.22
N SER A 15 13.79 -2.42 10.26
CA SER A 15 12.91 -2.64 9.11
C SER A 15 11.45 -2.67 9.53
N VAL A 16 10.58 -2.52 8.53
CA VAL A 16 9.15 -2.83 8.61
C VAL A 16 8.87 -4.20 7.97
N VAL A 17 7.64 -4.68 8.06
CA VAL A 17 7.20 -5.95 7.43
C VAL A 17 6.15 -5.64 6.35
N GLY A 18 6.59 -4.98 5.27
CA GLY A 18 5.69 -4.45 4.24
C GLY A 18 4.99 -3.16 4.68
N HIS A 19 3.77 -2.94 4.20
CA HIS A 19 2.94 -1.79 4.59
C HIS A 19 2.63 -1.84 6.10
N VAL A 20 2.77 -0.69 6.75
CA VAL A 20 2.39 -0.50 8.15
C VAL A 20 0.89 -0.25 8.26
N PHE A 21 0.32 0.39 7.24
CA PHE A 21 -1.09 0.76 7.20
C PHE A 21 -1.85 0.08 6.07
N GLY A 22 -3.12 -0.25 6.34
CA GLY A 22 -4.13 -0.61 5.36
C GLY A 22 -5.07 0.57 5.12
N LEU A 23 -5.71 0.60 3.96
CA LEU A 23 -6.70 1.61 3.60
C LEU A 23 -8.11 1.01 3.67
N ASP A 24 -9.01 1.62 4.42
CA ASP A 24 -10.43 1.23 4.49
C ASP A 24 -11.33 2.47 4.51
N PHE A 25 -12.63 2.28 4.34
CA PHE A 25 -13.62 3.33 4.57
C PHE A 25 -13.72 3.66 6.05
N ASN A 26 -14.07 4.90 6.37
CA ASN A 26 -14.49 5.23 7.72
C ASN A 26 -15.69 4.33 8.16
N LYS A 27 -15.88 4.17 9.46
CA LYS A 27 -16.91 3.25 9.98
C LYS A 27 -18.34 3.69 9.64
N GLU A 28 -18.58 4.98 9.44
CA GLU A 28 -19.89 5.57 9.20
C GLU A 28 -20.37 5.28 7.77
N ASP A 29 -19.55 5.61 6.77
CA ASP A 29 -19.84 5.39 5.35
C ASP A 29 -19.93 3.89 5.04
N ASN A 30 -19.11 3.07 5.72
CA ASN A 30 -19.08 1.63 5.51
C ASN A 30 -20.40 0.93 5.88
N ARG A 31 -21.07 1.36 6.96
CA ARG A 31 -22.33 0.75 7.46
C ARG A 31 -23.52 0.96 6.53
N GLY A 32 -23.66 2.15 5.94
CA GLY A 32 -24.78 2.49 5.05
C GLY A 32 -24.67 1.92 3.63
N ALA A 33 -23.43 1.70 3.19
CA ALA A 33 -23.10 1.38 1.80
C ALA A 33 -23.49 -0.04 1.33
N TRP A 34 -24.07 -0.89 2.17
CA TRP A 34 -24.65 -2.15 1.70
C TRP A 34 -25.96 -1.93 0.93
N ASN A 35 -26.76 -0.93 1.35
CA ASN A 35 -28.05 -0.62 0.74
C ASN A 35 -27.92 0.31 -0.47
N ASP A 36 -26.88 1.14 -0.50
CA ASP A 36 -26.54 1.95 -1.67
C ASP A 36 -25.01 1.99 -1.83
N PRO A 37 -24.43 1.14 -2.69
CA PRO A 37 -22.99 1.13 -2.90
C PRO A 37 -22.46 2.39 -3.59
N SER A 38 -23.31 3.23 -4.20
CA SER A 38 -22.86 4.43 -4.92
C SER A 38 -22.24 5.47 -3.99
N VAL A 39 -22.66 5.51 -2.72
CA VAL A 39 -22.12 6.42 -1.71
C VAL A 39 -20.62 6.18 -1.44
N LEU A 40 -20.09 5.01 -1.79
CA LEU A 40 -18.67 4.67 -1.57
C LEU A 40 -17.72 5.45 -2.47
N PHE A 41 -18.19 6.01 -3.59
CA PHE A 41 -17.35 6.85 -4.45
C PHE A 41 -16.96 8.17 -3.75
N ASP A 42 -17.89 8.74 -2.98
CA ASP A 42 -17.70 9.97 -2.22
C ASP A 42 -17.25 9.72 -0.76
N ALA A 43 -17.35 8.47 -0.30
CA ALA A 43 -16.95 8.07 1.05
C ALA A 43 -15.48 8.39 1.34
N ARG A 44 -15.21 8.77 2.60
CA ARG A 44 -13.85 9.03 3.07
C ARG A 44 -13.14 7.74 3.40
N THR A 45 -11.86 7.68 3.03
CA THR A 45 -10.97 6.57 3.37
C THR A 45 -10.00 6.97 4.47
N GLU A 46 -9.68 6.02 5.33
CA GLU A 46 -8.77 6.19 6.46
C GLU A 46 -7.69 5.11 6.41
N LYS A 47 -6.47 5.50 6.78
CA LYS A 47 -5.37 4.56 6.97
C LYS A 47 -5.41 4.03 8.40
N THR A 48 -5.49 2.71 8.54
CA THR A 48 -5.47 2.01 9.84
C THR A 48 -4.27 1.09 9.92
N ILE A 49 -3.69 0.91 11.10
CA ILE A 49 -2.54 0.02 11.27
C ILE A 49 -2.97 -1.42 10.93
N GLU A 50 -2.21 -2.08 10.07
CA GLU A 50 -2.43 -3.49 9.71
C GLU A 50 -2.28 -4.40 10.93
N ASP A 51 -3.09 -5.46 11.03
CA ASP A 51 -3.07 -6.38 12.17
C ASP A 51 -1.69 -6.97 12.44
N GLY A 52 -0.94 -7.29 11.37
CA GLY A 52 0.43 -7.79 11.47
C GLY A 52 1.38 -6.77 12.08
N SER A 53 1.30 -5.52 11.61
CA SER A 53 2.09 -4.40 12.10
C SER A 53 1.74 -4.01 13.55
N ALA A 54 0.46 -4.09 13.90
CA ALA A 54 -0.03 -3.86 15.26
C ALA A 54 0.49 -4.93 16.24
N LYS A 55 0.41 -6.22 15.87
CA LYS A 55 0.93 -7.33 16.69
C LYS A 55 2.43 -7.21 16.94
N LEU A 56 3.17 -6.74 15.95
CA LEU A 56 4.62 -6.54 16.03
C LEU A 56 5.02 -5.19 16.65
N LYS A 57 4.05 -4.32 16.99
CA LYS A 57 4.29 -2.98 17.55
C LYS A 57 5.27 -2.16 16.71
N VAL A 58 5.11 -2.22 15.38
CA VAL A 58 6.03 -1.58 14.43
C VAL A 58 6.06 -0.06 14.65
N VAL A 59 4.90 0.55 14.91
CA VAL A 59 4.78 2.00 15.12
C VAL A 59 5.57 2.43 16.35
N GLU A 60 5.35 1.77 17.49
CA GLU A 60 6.03 2.10 18.75
C GLU A 60 7.55 1.87 18.65
N HIS A 61 7.95 0.79 17.97
CA HIS A 61 9.36 0.47 17.75
C HIS A 61 10.07 1.54 16.89
N LEU A 62 9.42 2.00 15.81
CA LEU A 62 9.96 3.07 14.97
C LEU A 62 10.04 4.40 15.71
N GLN A 63 9.00 4.77 16.47
CA GLN A 63 8.99 5.99 17.27
C GLN A 63 10.07 5.97 18.36
N GLU A 64 10.29 4.84 19.03
CA GLU A 64 11.32 4.73 20.05
C GLU A 64 12.73 4.87 19.47
N LEU A 65 12.97 4.35 18.25
CA LEU A 65 14.25 4.51 17.56
C LEU A 65 14.44 5.91 16.96
N ALA A 66 13.35 6.61 16.63
CA ALA A 66 13.40 7.97 16.13
C ALA A 66 13.81 8.97 17.22
N LYS A 67 13.46 8.70 18.49
CA LYS A 67 13.85 9.54 19.63
C LYS A 67 15.36 9.72 19.70
N GLY A 68 15.79 10.98 19.57
CA GLY A 68 17.19 11.37 19.65
C GLY A 68 18.01 11.05 18.41
N ALA A 69 17.40 10.55 17.33
CA ALA A 69 18.05 10.45 16.03
C ALA A 69 17.99 11.81 15.29
N GLU A 70 19.10 12.21 14.67
CA GLU A 70 19.19 13.48 13.93
C GLU A 70 18.78 13.34 12.46
N HIS A 71 18.82 12.12 11.91
CA HIS A 71 18.55 11.84 10.51
C HIS A 71 17.79 10.52 10.33
N LEU A 72 16.89 10.50 9.36
CA LEU A 72 16.19 9.31 8.89
C LEU A 72 16.67 8.97 7.47
N VAL A 73 17.11 7.74 7.24
CA VAL A 73 17.50 7.27 5.90
C VAL A 73 16.65 6.07 5.51
N LEU A 74 15.90 6.22 4.42
CA LEU A 74 14.98 5.23 3.89
C LEU A 74 15.71 4.27 2.96
N TRP A 75 15.72 2.99 3.32
CA TRP A 75 16.36 1.88 2.60
C TRP A 75 15.36 0.87 2.05
N LEU A 76 14.13 1.29 1.78
CA LEU A 76 13.10 0.43 1.19
C LEU A 76 13.43 0.07 -0.25
N ASP A 77 12.73 -0.92 -0.82
CA ASP A 77 12.89 -1.30 -2.22
C ASP A 77 12.63 -0.11 -3.15
N CYS A 78 13.41 -0.03 -4.24
CA CYS A 78 13.42 1.14 -5.12
C CYS A 78 12.32 1.09 -6.20
N ASP A 79 11.08 0.94 -5.76
CA ASP A 79 9.88 1.00 -6.59
C ASP A 79 8.82 1.95 -5.98
N ARG A 80 7.63 1.98 -6.58
CA ARG A 80 6.54 2.85 -6.11
C ARG A 80 6.00 2.43 -4.73
N GLU A 81 5.90 1.14 -4.46
CA GLU A 81 5.39 0.63 -3.18
C GLU A 81 6.40 0.92 -2.06
N GLY A 82 7.69 0.71 -2.31
CA GLY A 82 8.75 1.06 -1.37
C GLY A 82 8.84 2.57 -1.08
N GLU A 83 8.57 3.44 -2.06
CA GLU A 83 8.40 4.87 -1.79
C GLU A 83 7.17 5.13 -0.91
N ASN A 84 6.02 4.50 -1.19
CA ASN A 84 4.80 4.68 -0.39
C ASN A 84 4.99 4.25 1.08
N ILE A 85 5.55 3.07 1.31
CA ILE A 85 5.91 2.60 2.66
C ILE A 85 6.95 3.54 3.30
N GLY A 86 7.88 4.10 2.52
CA GLY A 86 8.80 5.13 2.99
C GLY A 86 8.07 6.34 3.59
N PHE A 87 7.00 6.81 2.95
CA PHE A 87 6.17 7.90 3.47
C PHE A 87 5.31 7.50 4.68
N GLU A 88 4.93 6.23 4.82
CA GLU A 88 4.33 5.72 6.05
C GLU A 88 5.31 5.82 7.23
N VAL A 89 6.57 5.39 7.04
CA VAL A 89 7.63 5.50 8.05
C VAL A 89 7.92 6.95 8.41
N ILE A 90 8.00 7.85 7.42
CA ILE A 90 8.13 9.29 7.67
C ILE A 90 6.97 9.80 8.52
N GLY A 91 5.73 9.40 8.21
CA GLY A 91 4.54 9.80 8.97
C GLY A 91 4.59 9.36 10.43
N ILE A 92 5.02 8.12 10.68
CA ILE A 92 5.15 7.54 12.03
C ILE A 92 6.20 8.30 12.86
N CYS A 93 7.33 8.65 12.25
CA CYS A 93 8.45 9.30 12.93
C CYS A 93 8.42 10.84 12.82
N ARG A 94 7.30 11.44 12.37
CA ARG A 94 7.24 12.86 12.01
C ARG A 94 7.50 13.81 13.18
N GLU A 95 7.17 13.40 14.41
CA GLU A 95 7.42 14.19 15.62
C GLU A 95 8.93 14.44 15.84
N ASP A 96 9.77 13.43 15.62
CA ASP A 96 11.23 13.54 15.75
C ASP A 96 11.90 14.11 14.48
N PHE A 97 11.25 13.99 13.32
CA PHE A 97 11.72 14.53 12.04
C PHE A 97 10.73 15.56 11.45
N PRO A 98 10.61 16.76 12.07
CA PRO A 98 9.59 17.74 11.71
C PRO A 98 9.83 18.39 10.34
N THR A 99 11.08 18.41 9.86
CA THR A 99 11.45 18.94 8.55
C THR A 99 11.95 17.83 7.64
N ASP A 100 11.71 17.97 6.33
CA ASP A 100 12.18 16.98 5.34
C ASP A 100 13.71 17.05 5.12
N GLU A 101 14.40 18.04 5.71
CA GLU A 101 15.85 18.24 5.57
C GLU A 101 16.67 17.13 6.25
N SER A 102 16.13 16.51 7.29
CA SER A 102 16.76 15.38 7.99
C SER A 102 16.41 14.01 7.37
N ILE A 103 15.56 13.98 6.34
CA ILE A 103 15.03 12.76 5.75
C ILE A 103 15.66 12.49 4.38
N TYR A 104 16.28 11.33 4.25
CA TYR A 104 17.02 10.92 3.07
C TYR A 104 16.49 9.59 2.53
N ARG A 105 16.70 9.37 1.24
CA ARG A 105 16.34 8.16 0.52
C ARG A 105 17.57 7.59 -0.15
N ALA A 106 17.91 6.34 0.18
CA ALA A 106 18.95 5.60 -0.50
C ALA A 106 18.39 4.93 -1.76
N GLN A 107 19.08 5.01 -2.89
CA GLN A 107 18.67 4.36 -4.15
C GLN A 107 19.67 3.28 -4.54
N PHE A 108 19.17 2.05 -4.68
CA PHE A 108 19.96 0.87 -5.00
C PHE A 108 19.13 -0.09 -5.87
N SER A 109 19.81 -0.87 -6.71
CA SER A 109 19.19 -1.89 -7.58
C SER A 109 19.69 -3.30 -7.28
N ALA A 110 20.62 -3.45 -6.32
CA ALA A 110 21.15 -4.74 -5.89
C ALA A 110 21.68 -4.68 -4.44
N LEU A 111 21.68 -5.81 -3.75
CA LEU A 111 22.25 -5.92 -2.40
C LEU A 111 23.73 -6.33 -2.46
N THR A 112 24.55 -5.52 -3.14
CA THR A 112 26.00 -5.72 -3.21
C THR A 112 26.75 -4.62 -2.50
N GLU A 113 27.93 -4.91 -1.95
CA GLU A 113 28.71 -3.90 -1.21
C GLU A 113 29.01 -2.63 -2.02
N PRO A 114 29.44 -2.69 -3.29
CA PRO A 114 29.68 -1.49 -4.09
C PRO A 114 28.42 -0.63 -4.27
N GLU A 115 27.28 -1.30 -4.49
CA GLU A 115 25.97 -0.67 -4.66
C GLU A 115 25.53 0.06 -3.39
N MET A 116 25.60 -0.61 -2.25
CA MET A 116 25.18 -0.06 -0.96
C MET A 116 26.08 1.11 -0.52
N ARG A 117 27.40 1.01 -0.76
CA ARG A 117 28.34 2.11 -0.50
C ARG A 117 28.05 3.31 -1.38
N ARG A 118 27.75 3.10 -2.67
CA ARG A 118 27.38 4.20 -3.57
C ARG A 118 26.07 4.85 -3.10
N ALA A 119 25.04 4.07 -2.82
CA ALA A 119 23.74 4.56 -2.37
C ALA A 119 23.84 5.44 -1.11
N LEU A 120 24.66 5.04 -0.12
CA LEU A 120 24.90 5.84 1.08
C LEU A 120 25.65 7.16 0.79
N ASN A 121 26.50 7.18 -0.24
CA ASN A 121 27.26 8.37 -0.64
C ASN A 121 26.51 9.31 -1.59
N THR A 122 25.41 8.84 -2.19
CA THR A 122 24.59 9.60 -3.16
C THR A 122 23.12 9.62 -2.74
N LEU A 123 22.86 9.89 -1.46
CA LEU A 123 21.51 9.98 -0.93
C LEU A 123 20.70 11.08 -1.62
N VAL A 124 19.42 10.81 -1.85
CA VAL A 124 18.46 11.76 -2.43
C VAL A 124 17.33 12.05 -1.44
N ARG A 125 16.34 12.85 -1.84
CA ARG A 125 15.10 13.06 -1.07
C ARG A 125 14.02 12.07 -1.52
N PRO A 126 13.14 11.61 -0.61
CA PRO A 126 12.02 10.74 -0.98
C PRO A 126 11.06 11.45 -1.94
N ASN A 127 10.46 10.68 -2.86
CA ASN A 127 9.61 11.22 -3.91
C ASN A 127 8.12 11.11 -3.56
N LYS A 128 7.55 12.20 -3.04
CA LYS A 128 6.15 12.23 -2.61
C LYS A 128 5.17 11.92 -3.74
N PHE A 129 5.48 12.27 -4.98
CA PHE A 129 4.59 12.01 -6.12
C PHE A 129 4.46 10.52 -6.44
N MET A 130 5.52 9.73 -6.21
CA MET A 130 5.45 8.27 -6.37
C MET A 130 4.56 7.65 -5.30
N SER A 131 4.70 8.11 -4.05
CA SER A 131 3.82 7.69 -2.96
C SER A 131 2.36 8.06 -3.21
N MET A 132 2.08 9.30 -3.64
CA MET A 132 0.73 9.75 -3.97
C MET A 132 0.09 8.95 -5.11
N ALA A 133 0.89 8.48 -6.08
CA ALA A 133 0.38 7.63 -7.15
C ALA A 133 -0.07 6.25 -6.62
N VAL A 134 0.62 5.71 -5.61
CA VAL A 134 0.19 4.48 -4.93
C VAL A 134 -1.07 4.72 -4.12
N ASP A 135 -1.12 5.80 -3.33
CA ASP A 135 -2.30 6.16 -2.54
C ASP A 135 -3.54 6.30 -3.44
N ALA A 136 -3.42 7.00 -4.57
CA ALA A 136 -4.50 7.16 -5.54
C ALA A 136 -4.95 5.81 -6.13
N ARG A 137 -4.02 4.91 -6.45
CA ARG A 137 -4.34 3.57 -6.94
C ARG A 137 -5.09 2.76 -5.87
N GLN A 138 -4.59 2.75 -4.64
CA GLN A 138 -5.21 2.04 -3.52
C GLN A 138 -6.64 2.54 -3.26
N GLU A 139 -6.86 3.86 -3.28
CA GLU A 139 -8.20 4.44 -3.09
C GLU A 139 -9.14 4.07 -4.24
N LEU A 140 -8.69 4.16 -5.50
CA LEU A 140 -9.50 3.77 -6.66
C LEU A 140 -9.87 2.28 -6.62
N ASP A 141 -8.90 1.41 -6.33
CA ASP A 141 -9.11 -0.03 -6.23
C ASP A 141 -10.10 -0.37 -5.12
N LEU A 142 -10.00 0.28 -3.95
CA LEU A 142 -10.93 0.11 -2.83
C LEU A 142 -12.35 0.58 -3.21
N LYS A 143 -12.48 1.81 -3.70
CA LYS A 143 -13.78 2.42 -4.03
C LYS A 143 -14.52 1.64 -5.11
N ILE A 144 -13.87 1.44 -6.25
CA ILE A 144 -14.46 0.71 -7.38
C ILE A 144 -14.70 -0.75 -6.99
N GLY A 145 -13.70 -1.40 -6.39
CA GLY A 145 -13.77 -2.81 -6.02
C GLY A 145 -14.92 -3.10 -5.07
N VAL A 146 -15.02 -2.37 -3.96
CA VAL A 146 -16.06 -2.60 -2.94
C VAL A 146 -17.44 -2.21 -3.47
N ALA A 147 -17.59 -1.07 -4.16
CA ALA A 147 -18.88 -0.64 -4.69
C ALA A 147 -19.49 -1.65 -5.65
N PHE A 148 -18.73 -2.09 -6.67
CA PHE A 148 -19.22 -3.07 -7.63
C PHE A 148 -19.36 -4.46 -7.03
N THR A 149 -18.46 -4.88 -6.13
CA THR A 149 -18.59 -6.16 -5.43
C THR A 149 -19.90 -6.23 -4.64
N ARG A 150 -20.25 -5.16 -3.90
CA ARG A 150 -21.52 -5.09 -3.16
C ARG A 150 -22.72 -5.10 -4.10
N LEU A 151 -22.67 -4.31 -5.17
CA LEU A 151 -23.74 -4.27 -6.16
C LEU A 151 -24.00 -5.65 -6.79
N LEU A 152 -22.96 -6.29 -7.32
CA LEU A 152 -23.06 -7.59 -7.98
C LEU A 152 -23.47 -8.68 -7.01
N THR A 153 -22.88 -8.71 -5.81
CA THR A 153 -23.25 -9.69 -4.79
C THR A 153 -24.72 -9.52 -4.40
N ARG A 154 -25.20 -8.29 -4.17
CA ARG A 154 -26.60 -8.07 -3.83
C ARG A 154 -27.57 -8.46 -4.95
N GLN A 155 -27.23 -8.17 -6.21
CA GLN A 155 -28.13 -8.38 -7.34
C GLN A 155 -28.12 -9.81 -7.89
N LEU A 156 -26.97 -10.48 -7.85
CA LEU A 156 -26.75 -11.71 -8.62
C LEU A 156 -26.44 -12.94 -7.77
N LEU A 157 -26.09 -12.78 -6.48
CA LEU A 157 -25.59 -13.90 -5.67
C LEU A 157 -26.55 -15.07 -5.61
N GLU A 158 -27.84 -14.84 -5.33
CA GLU A 158 -28.81 -15.93 -5.20
C GLU A 158 -29.03 -16.68 -6.51
N SER A 159 -29.20 -15.96 -7.63
CA SER A 159 -29.30 -16.59 -8.95
C SER A 159 -28.02 -17.34 -9.35
N CYS A 160 -26.85 -16.83 -8.98
CA CYS A 160 -25.57 -17.49 -9.23
C CYS A 160 -25.38 -18.73 -8.34
N LYS A 161 -25.84 -18.71 -7.09
CA LYS A 161 -25.81 -19.87 -6.19
C LYS A 161 -26.63 -21.02 -6.72
N GLU A 162 -27.84 -20.72 -7.19
CA GLU A 162 -28.76 -21.72 -7.75
C GLU A 162 -28.20 -22.34 -9.03
N LYS A 163 -27.58 -21.54 -9.90
CA LYS A 163 -27.11 -22.00 -11.23
C LYS A 163 -25.72 -22.61 -11.23
N PHE A 164 -24.80 -22.11 -10.40
CA PHE A 164 -23.36 -22.42 -10.55
C PHE A 164 -22.75 -23.06 -9.31
N CYS A 165 -22.90 -22.45 -8.13
CA CYS A 165 -22.24 -22.93 -6.92
C CYS A 165 -22.98 -22.49 -5.64
N ARG A 166 -23.59 -23.44 -4.93
CA ARG A 166 -24.36 -23.16 -3.69
C ARG A 166 -23.52 -22.53 -2.57
N ASP A 167 -22.22 -22.81 -2.55
CA ASP A 167 -21.28 -22.29 -1.55
C ASP A 167 -20.74 -20.89 -1.88
N LEU A 168 -21.14 -20.31 -3.01
CA LEU A 168 -20.74 -18.96 -3.40
C LEU A 168 -21.20 -17.94 -2.36
N ARG A 169 -20.27 -17.15 -1.81
CA ARG A 169 -20.58 -16.14 -0.77
C ARG A 169 -20.54 -14.71 -1.29
N VAL A 170 -19.74 -14.46 -2.32
CA VAL A 170 -19.46 -13.13 -2.84
C VAL A 170 -19.19 -13.21 -4.34
N ILE A 171 -19.62 -12.18 -5.06
CA ILE A 171 -19.25 -11.95 -6.46
C ILE A 171 -18.38 -10.70 -6.46
N SER A 172 -17.06 -10.90 -6.54
CA SER A 172 -16.09 -9.82 -6.48
C SER A 172 -15.91 -9.14 -7.84
N TYR A 173 -15.72 -7.84 -7.81
CA TYR A 173 -15.33 -7.01 -8.94
C TYR A 173 -14.07 -6.23 -8.57
N GLY A 174 -13.19 -6.05 -9.55
CA GLY A 174 -12.02 -5.22 -9.38
C GLY A 174 -11.54 -4.72 -10.74
N PRO A 175 -11.11 -3.46 -10.83
CA PRO A 175 -10.84 -2.79 -12.11
C PRO A 175 -9.75 -3.50 -12.92
N CYS A 176 -8.81 -4.20 -12.26
CA CYS A 176 -7.78 -5.00 -12.93
C CYS A 176 -8.13 -6.52 -12.98
N GLN A 177 -8.73 -7.08 -11.92
CA GLN A 177 -9.03 -8.51 -11.88
C GLN A 177 -10.07 -8.93 -12.92
N THR A 178 -11.06 -8.06 -13.20
CA THR A 178 -12.16 -8.38 -14.11
C THR A 178 -11.70 -8.43 -15.58
N PRO A 179 -10.95 -7.45 -16.11
CA PRO A 179 -10.33 -7.56 -17.43
C PRO A 179 -9.36 -8.74 -17.53
N THR A 180 -8.63 -9.06 -16.46
CA THR A 180 -7.72 -10.22 -16.43
C THR A 180 -8.49 -11.53 -16.62
N LEU A 181 -9.62 -11.71 -15.92
CA LEU A 181 -10.50 -12.87 -16.11
C LEU A 181 -11.07 -12.91 -17.53
N TRP A 182 -11.40 -11.76 -18.11
CA TRP A 182 -11.95 -11.67 -19.45
C TRP A 182 -11.02 -12.28 -20.51
N PHE A 183 -9.69 -12.07 -20.43
CA PHE A 183 -8.76 -12.72 -21.37
C PHE A 183 -8.84 -14.25 -21.34
N CYS A 184 -8.99 -14.85 -20.15
CA CYS A 184 -9.17 -16.29 -20.01
C CYS A 184 -10.51 -16.76 -20.62
N VAL A 185 -11.59 -16.02 -20.37
CA VAL A 185 -12.92 -16.33 -20.90
C VAL A 185 -12.95 -16.20 -22.41
N GLN A 186 -12.36 -15.14 -22.97
CA GLN A 186 -12.27 -14.93 -24.41
C GLN A 186 -11.55 -16.09 -25.08
N ARG A 187 -10.37 -16.48 -24.57
CA ARG A 187 -9.63 -17.63 -25.11
C ARG A 187 -10.45 -18.92 -25.01
N HIS A 188 -11.16 -19.13 -23.90
CA HIS A 188 -12.01 -20.31 -23.77
C HIS A 188 -13.11 -20.34 -24.84
N GLN A 189 -13.77 -19.21 -25.10
CA GLN A 189 -14.79 -19.09 -26.14
C GLN A 189 -14.24 -19.33 -27.55
N GLU A 190 -13.05 -18.78 -27.86
CA GLU A 190 -12.35 -19.04 -29.12
C GLU A 190 -12.09 -20.54 -29.33
N ILE A 191 -11.66 -21.25 -28.29
CA ILE A 191 -11.42 -22.70 -28.36
C ILE A 191 -12.73 -23.47 -28.59
N GLN A 192 -13.82 -23.08 -27.92
CA GLN A 192 -15.12 -23.76 -28.08
C GLN A 192 -15.74 -23.52 -29.47
N ALA A 193 -15.45 -22.38 -30.10
CA ALA A 193 -15.94 -22.03 -31.42
C ALA A 193 -15.03 -22.51 -32.57
N PHE A 194 -13.91 -23.15 -32.25
CA PHE A 194 -12.97 -23.67 -33.25
C PHE A 194 -13.51 -24.97 -33.83
N GLU A 195 -13.80 -24.97 -35.14
CA GLU A 195 -14.15 -26.16 -35.93
C GLU A 195 -12.91 -26.91 -36.41
#